data_AF-A0A5P1FN84-F1
#
_entry.id   AF-A0A5P1FN84-F1
#
_cell.length_a   1.000
_cell.length_b   1.000
_cell.length_c   1.000
_cell.angle_alpha   90.00
_cell.angle_beta   90.00
_cell.angle_gamma   90.00
#
_symmetry.space_group_name_H-M   'P 1'
#
loop_
_entity.id
_entity.type
_entity.pdbx_description
1 polymer ?
#
loop_
_entity_poly.entity_id
_entity_poly.type
_entity_poly.pdbx_seq_one_letter_code
_entity_poly.pdbx_strand_id
1 'polypeptide(L)'
;MYRIESCACKNQDWKHKSGRNETRAQPSLEPELQSSTDTMIKLSLKTAFSTLGKVQIQASHLLIEKDQVFNQFLLTNKGRLSTKLKLAFNLSFRRANCELDWGRGLTRRGFAGLTNGVTFPQRSNCRVILYQDAHHGPKFEPIIGLGTDKCYKPRKLWEDVFRAINGAKIFIYIAGWSFNPKTVLVRDPQTDIPNAQGIEIGELLKRKADEGVAVRVMIWDDETSSHWIKNQGVMRTHDEQALDYFKQTKVVCRLCPRLHHSFPTLFAHHQKTISMDCNTAELYNIAGEDSCGDREIISFLGGLDLCDGRYDTEEHSLFQTLNSESHAHDFYQINFAGATLRRGGPREPWHDAHACVSGEAARDVLDNFEQRWMKQCNSSHLVPIKIGTCNKDRCHGIRNWNVQVFRSIDHVSVQALPDRSHTAEQSIHDAYVAAIRRAERFIYIENQYFIGGCHLWEQDQHSTCTNLIPVEIALKIAS
;
A
#
# COMPACT_ATOMS: atom_id res chain seq x y z
N MET A 1 -1.85 -25.68 3.34
CA MET A 1 -1.08 -24.56 2.75
C MET A 1 -1.70 -24.27 1.39
N TYR A 2 -2.57 -23.26 1.27
CA TYR A 2 -3.51 -23.20 0.13
C TYR A 2 -3.56 -21.82 -0.51
N ARG A 3 -3.07 -21.72 -1.76
CA ARG A 3 -3.42 -20.67 -2.72
C ARG A 3 -4.00 -21.38 -3.94
N ILE A 4 -5.25 -21.08 -4.28
CA ILE A 4 -5.85 -21.51 -5.54
C ILE A 4 -5.52 -20.44 -6.57
N GLU A 5 -4.61 -20.73 -7.49
CA GLU A 5 -4.29 -19.82 -8.59
C GLU A 5 -5.34 -19.96 -9.70
N SER A 6 -6.24 -18.99 -9.76
CA SER A 6 -7.18 -18.70 -10.86
C SER A 6 -8.22 -19.79 -11.20
N CYS A 7 -9.49 -19.39 -11.27
CA CYS A 7 -10.54 -20.16 -11.92
C CYS A 7 -10.96 -19.40 -13.18
N ALA A 8 -10.33 -19.69 -14.31
CA ALA A 8 -10.71 -19.09 -15.60
C ALA A 8 -11.82 -19.94 -16.25
N CYS A 9 -13.05 -19.42 -16.29
CA CYS A 9 -14.09 -19.97 -17.18
C CYS A 9 -13.92 -19.33 -18.57
N LYS A 10 -13.37 -20.08 -19.52
CA LYS A 10 -13.45 -19.72 -20.95
C LYS A 10 -14.40 -20.68 -21.66
N ASN A 11 -15.37 -20.12 -22.38
CA ASN A 11 -16.18 -20.84 -23.37
C ASN A 11 -15.36 -20.92 -24.66
N GLN A 12 -14.75 -22.07 -24.95
CA GLN A 12 -14.33 -22.42 -26.30
C GLN A 12 -14.51 -23.93 -26.52
N ASP A 13 -15.22 -24.26 -27.61
CA ASP A 13 -15.24 -25.60 -28.20
C ASP A 13 -13.84 -25.95 -28.74
N TRP A 14 -13.51 -27.25 -28.79
CA TRP A 14 -12.91 -27.98 -29.94
C TRP A 14 -12.15 -29.28 -29.53
N LYS A 15 -11.90 -30.10 -30.55
CA LYS A 15 -11.80 -31.57 -30.64
C LYS A 15 -10.57 -32.24 -29.97
N HIS A 16 -10.83 -33.46 -29.47
CA HIS A 16 -9.89 -34.46 -28.97
C HIS A 16 -8.74 -34.83 -29.93
N LYS A 17 -7.53 -35.01 -29.39
CA LYS A 17 -6.57 -36.05 -29.79
C LYS A 17 -5.84 -36.61 -28.57
N SER A 18 -5.82 -37.93 -28.45
CA SER A 18 -5.15 -38.71 -27.41
C SER A 18 -3.72 -39.08 -27.81
N GLY A 19 -2.78 -39.01 -26.88
CA GLY A 19 -1.46 -39.63 -26.98
C GLY A 19 -1.00 -40.08 -25.60
N ARG A 20 -0.82 -41.39 -25.42
CA ARG A 20 -0.20 -42.00 -24.22
C ARG A 20 1.32 -41.87 -24.36
N ASN A 21 2.00 -41.63 -23.24
CA ASN A 21 3.38 -42.10 -23.06
C ASN A 21 3.60 -42.46 -21.59
N GLU A 22 4.03 -43.70 -21.39
CA GLU A 22 4.47 -44.27 -20.11
C GLU A 22 5.88 -43.77 -19.79
N THR A 23 6.19 -43.53 -18.52
CA THR A 23 7.58 -43.62 -18.04
C THR A 23 7.65 -43.95 -16.55
N ARG A 24 8.70 -44.70 -16.25
CA ARG A 24 8.96 -45.63 -15.15
C ARG A 24 9.35 -44.91 -13.85
N ALA A 25 8.87 -45.42 -12.71
CA ALA A 25 9.15 -44.91 -11.37
C ALA A 25 10.50 -45.39 -10.80
N GLN A 26 11.14 -44.54 -10.00
CA GLN A 26 12.10 -44.92 -8.95
C GLN A 26 11.77 -44.12 -7.66
N PRO A 27 12.00 -44.68 -6.46
CA PRO A 27 11.28 -44.29 -5.25
C PRO A 27 11.98 -43.17 -4.47
N SER A 28 11.16 -42.23 -3.99
CA SER A 28 11.52 -41.13 -3.10
C SER A 28 11.45 -41.55 -1.63
N LEU A 29 12.49 -41.25 -0.86
CA LEU A 29 12.45 -41.20 0.61
C LEU A 29 12.01 -39.79 1.03
N GLU A 30 10.75 -39.63 1.41
CA GLU A 30 10.25 -38.49 2.19
C GLU A 30 9.43 -39.01 3.39
N PRO A 31 9.46 -38.35 4.56
CA PRO A 31 8.74 -38.80 5.75
C PRO A 31 7.23 -38.59 5.55
N GLU A 32 6.45 -39.62 5.87
CA GLU A 32 4.98 -39.60 5.81
C GLU A 32 4.41 -38.53 6.75
N LEU A 33 4.04 -37.38 6.19
CA LEU A 33 3.07 -36.49 6.81
C LEU A 33 1.70 -37.15 6.64
N GLN A 34 1.12 -37.71 7.71
CA GLN A 34 -0.26 -38.22 7.73
C GLN A 34 -1.24 -37.10 7.32
N SER A 35 -1.54 -37.00 6.03
CA SER A 35 -2.55 -36.08 5.52
C SER A 35 -3.93 -36.60 5.93
N SER A 36 -4.74 -35.79 6.61
CA SER A 36 -6.16 -36.14 6.78
C SER A 36 -6.79 -36.22 5.39
N THR A 37 -7.26 -37.41 5.02
CA THR A 37 -7.79 -37.75 3.70
C THR A 37 -9.15 -37.10 3.36
N ASP A 38 -9.70 -36.27 4.24
CA ASP A 38 -11.08 -35.78 4.17
C ASP A 38 -11.22 -34.30 3.74
N THR A 39 -10.12 -33.64 3.34
CA THR A 39 -10.19 -32.23 2.93
C THR A 39 -10.87 -32.09 1.56
N MET A 40 -12.00 -31.40 1.52
CA MET A 40 -12.80 -31.19 0.30
C MET A 40 -12.71 -29.75 -0.23
N ILE A 41 -12.41 -29.61 -1.52
CA ILE A 41 -12.57 -28.37 -2.27
C ILE A 41 -14.00 -28.29 -2.75
N LYS A 42 -14.71 -27.22 -2.37
CA LYS A 42 -16.13 -27.01 -2.68
C LYS A 42 -16.29 -25.80 -3.59
N LEU A 43 -16.73 -26.04 -4.82
CA LEU A 43 -17.13 -24.98 -5.76
C LEU A 43 -18.64 -24.89 -5.78
N SER A 44 -19.19 -23.68 -5.58
CA SER A 44 -20.64 -23.47 -5.54
C SER A 44 -21.06 -22.51 -6.64
N LEU A 45 -21.97 -22.95 -7.51
CA LEU A 45 -22.61 -22.07 -8.49
C LEU A 45 -23.85 -21.45 -7.85
N LYS A 46 -23.90 -20.11 -7.79
CA LYS A 46 -24.96 -19.34 -7.14
C LYS A 46 -25.53 -18.29 -8.09
N THR A 47 -26.82 -17.99 -7.92
CA THR A 47 -27.47 -16.76 -8.38
C THR A 47 -27.62 -15.80 -7.19
N ALA A 48 -28.14 -14.60 -7.43
CA ALA A 48 -28.44 -13.64 -6.36
C ALA A 48 -29.33 -14.21 -5.24
N PHE A 49 -30.19 -15.20 -5.56
CA PHE A 49 -31.22 -15.69 -4.63
C PHE A 49 -31.12 -17.18 -4.31
N SER A 50 -30.25 -17.95 -4.99
CA SER A 50 -30.19 -19.40 -4.80
C SER A 50 -28.85 -20.02 -5.15
N THR A 51 -28.54 -21.17 -4.53
CA THR A 51 -27.44 -22.04 -4.99
C THR A 51 -27.97 -23.01 -6.04
N LEU A 52 -27.44 -22.93 -7.25
CA LEU A 52 -27.82 -23.80 -8.37
C LEU A 52 -27.25 -25.20 -8.23
N GLY A 53 -26.05 -25.31 -7.65
CA GLY A 53 -25.44 -26.58 -7.28
C GLY A 53 -23.99 -26.43 -6.84
N LYS A 54 -23.39 -27.56 -6.44
CA LYS A 54 -22.04 -27.65 -5.90
C LYS A 54 -21.24 -28.75 -6.59
N VAL A 55 -19.95 -28.53 -6.78
CA VAL A 55 -18.96 -29.53 -7.14
C VAL A 55 -18.05 -29.72 -5.93
N GLN A 56 -17.77 -30.97 -5.57
CA GLN A 56 -16.88 -31.29 -4.47
C GLN A 56 -15.75 -32.17 -5.01
N ILE A 57 -14.50 -31.76 -4.77
CA ILE A 57 -13.29 -32.48 -5.18
C ILE A 57 -12.48 -32.79 -3.94
N GLN A 58 -12.03 -34.04 -3.80
CA GLN A 58 -11.07 -34.41 -2.76
C GLN A 58 -9.74 -33.70 -3.01
N ALA A 59 -9.24 -32.95 -2.03
CA ALA A 59 -8.01 -32.17 -2.18
C ALA A 59 -6.79 -33.08 -2.48
N SER A 60 -6.82 -34.34 -2.03
CA SER A 60 -5.79 -35.34 -2.32
C SER A 60 -5.58 -35.55 -3.83
N HIS A 61 -6.60 -35.38 -4.66
CA HIS A 61 -6.46 -35.49 -6.12
C HIS A 61 -5.49 -34.44 -6.67
N LEU A 62 -5.46 -33.23 -6.08
CA LEU A 62 -4.54 -32.15 -6.48
C LEU A 62 -3.13 -32.29 -5.89
N LEU A 63 -2.94 -33.17 -4.90
CA LEU A 63 -1.64 -33.36 -4.23
C LEU A 63 -0.80 -34.45 -4.88
N ILE A 64 -1.44 -35.39 -5.58
CA ILE A 64 -0.86 -36.60 -6.16
C ILE A 64 -0.72 -36.44 -7.68
N GLU A 65 -1.71 -35.87 -8.35
CA GLU A 65 -1.62 -35.58 -9.78
C GLU A 65 -0.75 -34.34 -9.97
N LYS A 66 0.40 -34.48 -10.66
CA LYS A 66 1.23 -33.35 -11.10
C LYS A 66 0.50 -32.42 -12.09
N ASP A 67 -0.75 -32.71 -12.39
CA ASP A 67 -1.51 -32.15 -13.49
C ASP A 67 -2.79 -31.46 -13.03
N GLN A 68 -3.16 -30.51 -13.87
CA GLN A 68 -4.38 -29.73 -13.84
C GLN A 68 -5.61 -30.64 -13.85
N VAL A 69 -6.55 -30.40 -12.93
CA VAL A 69 -7.90 -30.97 -13.02
C VAL A 69 -8.65 -30.15 -14.06
N PHE A 70 -8.68 -30.66 -15.30
CA PHE A 70 -9.52 -30.17 -16.39
C PHE A 70 -10.64 -31.18 -16.66
N ASN A 71 -11.85 -30.87 -16.20
CA ASN A 71 -13.00 -31.73 -16.47
C ASN A 71 -14.33 -30.96 -16.45
N GLN A 72 -15.36 -31.60 -17.01
CA GLN A 72 -16.76 -31.17 -16.85
C GLN A 72 -17.38 -31.88 -15.66
N PHE A 73 -17.75 -31.12 -14.64
CA PHE A 73 -18.35 -31.66 -13.43
C PHE A 73 -19.85 -31.44 -13.41
N LEU A 74 -20.59 -32.50 -13.11
CA LEU A 74 -22.02 -32.39 -12.84
C LEU A 74 -22.24 -31.74 -11.48
N LEU A 75 -23.16 -30.79 -11.43
CA LEU A 75 -23.49 -30.05 -10.21
C LEU A 75 -24.42 -30.88 -9.33
N THR A 76 -24.21 -30.85 -8.01
CA THR A 76 -25.13 -31.46 -7.04
C THR A 76 -25.95 -30.38 -6.33
N ASN A 77 -27.26 -30.56 -6.24
CA ASN A 77 -28.16 -29.66 -5.49
C ASN A 77 -29.06 -30.48 -4.58
N LYS A 78 -29.04 -30.19 -3.26
CA LYS A 78 -29.75 -30.97 -2.22
C LYS A 78 -29.55 -32.49 -2.37
N GLY A 79 -28.32 -32.92 -2.68
CA GLY A 79 -27.96 -34.35 -2.86
C GLY A 79 -28.36 -34.97 -4.20
N ARG A 80 -29.00 -34.23 -5.11
CA ARG A 80 -29.36 -34.72 -6.46
C ARG A 80 -28.41 -34.19 -7.51
N LEU A 81 -27.96 -35.07 -8.40
CA LEU A 81 -27.12 -34.72 -9.53
C LEU A 81 -27.94 -34.00 -10.59
N SER A 82 -27.49 -32.83 -11.02
CA SER A 82 -28.08 -32.06 -12.10
C SER A 82 -27.80 -32.76 -13.43
N THR A 83 -28.84 -33.03 -14.22
CA THR A 83 -28.72 -33.59 -15.57
C THR A 83 -28.55 -32.53 -16.66
N LYS A 84 -28.76 -31.25 -16.33
CA LYS A 84 -28.82 -30.14 -17.30
C LYS A 84 -27.65 -29.15 -17.18
N LEU A 85 -27.14 -28.94 -15.97
CA LEU A 85 -26.06 -28.00 -15.68
C LEU A 85 -24.75 -28.73 -15.41
N LYS A 86 -23.70 -28.34 -16.15
CA LYS A 86 -22.31 -28.76 -15.95
C LYS A 86 -21.45 -27.54 -15.66
N LEU A 87 -20.43 -27.72 -14.83
CA LEU A 87 -19.40 -26.71 -14.60
C LEU A 87 -18.08 -27.22 -15.17
N ALA A 88 -17.49 -26.47 -16.09
CA ALA A 88 -16.16 -26.75 -16.62
C ALA A 88 -15.18 -25.72 -16.06
N PHE A 89 -14.09 -26.20 -15.47
CA PHE A 89 -13.02 -25.35 -14.96
C PHE A 89 -11.69 -26.11 -15.03
N ASN A 90 -10.61 -25.33 -14.97
CA ASN A 90 -9.26 -25.83 -14.78
C ASN A 90 -8.85 -25.48 -13.34
N LEU A 91 -8.44 -26.48 -12.57
CA LEU A 91 -7.91 -26.30 -11.23
C LEU A 91 -6.52 -26.91 -11.14
N SER A 92 -5.55 -26.10 -10.73
CA SER A 92 -4.18 -26.54 -10.51
C SER A 92 -3.73 -26.12 -9.12
N PHE A 93 -2.90 -26.95 -8.51
CA PHE A 93 -2.31 -26.66 -7.21
C PHE A 93 -0.78 -26.75 -7.34
N ARG A 94 -0.10 -25.73 -6.84
CA ARG A 94 1.35 -25.72 -6.71
C ARG A 94 1.68 -25.53 -5.24
N ARG A 95 2.47 -26.45 -4.69
CA ARG A 95 3.01 -26.31 -3.33
C ARG A 95 3.95 -25.11 -3.32
N ALA A 96 3.89 -24.31 -2.25
CA ALA A 96 4.69 -23.08 -2.16
C ALA A 96 6.20 -23.37 -2.22
N ASN A 97 6.67 -24.48 -1.63
CA ASN A 97 8.07 -24.91 -1.71
C ASN A 97 8.53 -25.38 -3.10
N CYS A 98 7.62 -25.54 -4.06
CA CYS A 98 7.94 -25.78 -5.46
C CYS A 98 8.03 -24.49 -6.28
N GLU A 99 7.73 -23.32 -5.70
CA GLU A 99 7.98 -22.03 -6.33
C GLU A 99 9.49 -21.79 -6.42
N LEU A 100 9.94 -21.26 -7.57
CA LEU A 100 11.38 -21.11 -7.85
C LEU A 100 12.09 -20.21 -6.84
N ASP A 101 11.38 -19.22 -6.28
CA ASP A 101 11.88 -18.22 -5.35
C ASP A 101 11.59 -18.54 -3.87
N TRP A 102 10.98 -19.69 -3.55
CA TRP A 102 10.72 -20.10 -2.18
C TRP A 102 12.00 -20.21 -1.36
N GLY A 103 12.11 -19.40 -0.31
CA GLY A 103 13.27 -19.40 0.59
C GLY A 103 14.61 -19.04 -0.05
N ARG A 104 14.63 -18.34 -1.19
CA ARG A 104 15.87 -17.97 -1.91
C ARG A 104 16.17 -16.47 -1.91
N GLY A 105 15.37 -15.68 -1.20
CA GLY A 105 15.45 -14.22 -1.23
C GLY A 105 15.30 -13.66 -2.66
N LEU A 106 15.87 -12.47 -2.88
CA LEU A 106 16.01 -11.91 -4.22
C LEU A 106 17.34 -12.39 -4.81
N THR A 107 17.31 -13.43 -5.64
CA THR A 107 18.52 -13.91 -6.31
C THR A 107 19.04 -12.89 -7.33
N ARG A 108 20.37 -12.82 -7.54
CA ARG A 108 21.05 -11.84 -8.42
C ARG A 108 20.59 -11.87 -9.90
N ARG A 109 19.80 -12.86 -10.33
CA ARG A 109 19.25 -12.95 -11.70
C ARG A 109 17.72 -12.85 -11.68
N GLY A 110 17.21 -11.63 -11.85
CA GLY A 110 15.98 -11.40 -12.61
C GLY A 110 14.63 -11.53 -11.89
N PHE A 111 14.49 -11.08 -10.64
CA PHE A 111 13.13 -10.82 -10.13
C PHE A 111 12.49 -9.70 -10.97
N ALA A 112 11.41 -10.04 -11.68
CA ALA A 112 10.72 -9.14 -12.61
C ALA A 112 9.52 -8.40 -11.97
N GLY A 113 9.36 -8.49 -10.65
CA GLY A 113 8.15 -8.07 -9.96
C GLY A 113 7.04 -9.11 -9.99
N LEU A 114 5.96 -8.82 -9.28
CA LEU A 114 4.70 -9.54 -9.45
C LEU A 114 4.03 -9.10 -10.76
N THR A 115 3.34 -10.02 -11.43
CA THR A 115 2.70 -9.75 -12.72
C THR A 115 1.20 -10.07 -12.73
N ASN A 116 0.75 -10.97 -11.86
CA ASN A 116 -0.65 -11.39 -11.80
C ASN A 116 -1.44 -10.50 -10.85
N GLY A 117 -2.56 -9.94 -11.33
CA GLY A 117 -3.48 -9.16 -10.49
C GLY A 117 -2.92 -7.82 -9.99
N VAL A 118 -1.84 -7.32 -10.59
CA VAL A 118 -1.22 -6.04 -10.23
C VAL A 118 -1.42 -5.00 -11.33
N THR A 119 -1.67 -3.74 -10.96
CA THR A 119 -1.77 -2.65 -11.94
C THR A 119 -0.42 -2.13 -12.39
N PHE A 120 0.52 -1.97 -11.48
CA PHE A 120 1.80 -1.32 -11.76
C PHE A 120 2.92 -2.36 -11.86
N PRO A 121 3.72 -2.35 -12.94
CA PRO A 121 4.85 -3.25 -13.10
C PRO A 121 6.01 -2.84 -12.20
N GLN A 122 6.98 -3.73 -12.02
CA GLN A 122 8.24 -3.34 -11.40
C GLN A 122 8.99 -2.36 -12.32
N ARG A 123 9.42 -1.24 -11.73
CA ARG A 123 10.23 -0.19 -12.35
C ARG A 123 11.68 -0.37 -11.93
N SER A 124 12.60 -0.25 -12.89
CA SER A 124 14.04 -0.15 -12.61
C SER A 124 14.48 1.32 -12.64
N ASN A 125 15.74 1.58 -12.31
CA ASN A 125 16.30 2.95 -12.30
C ASN A 125 15.50 3.92 -11.41
N CYS A 126 15.02 3.42 -10.27
CA CYS A 126 14.34 4.22 -9.27
C CYS A 126 15.33 4.60 -8.16
N ARG A 127 14.93 5.58 -7.35
CA ARG A 127 15.56 5.89 -6.08
C ARG A 127 14.51 5.87 -4.98
N VAL A 128 14.90 5.38 -3.81
CA VAL A 128 14.08 5.39 -2.60
C VAL A 128 14.87 6.07 -1.50
N ILE A 129 14.22 7.00 -0.81
CA ILE A 129 14.65 7.48 0.51
C ILE A 129 13.69 6.87 1.52
N LEU A 130 14.23 6.23 2.55
CA LEU A 130 13.48 5.67 3.67
C LEU A 130 13.59 6.64 4.85
N TYR A 131 12.46 6.92 5.47
CA TYR A 131 12.34 7.80 6.61
C TYR A 131 11.86 7.00 7.82
N GLN A 132 12.60 7.14 8.92
CA GLN A 132 12.17 6.78 10.26
C GLN A 132 11.57 8.06 10.87
N ASP A 133 10.32 7.97 11.32
CA ASP A 133 9.55 9.08 11.88
C ASP A 133 9.40 10.28 10.93
N ALA A 134 8.79 11.35 11.44
CA ALA A 134 8.64 12.61 10.70
C ALA A 134 9.95 13.41 10.66
N HIS A 135 10.79 13.25 11.69
CA HIS A 135 12.00 14.03 11.91
C HIS A 135 12.98 13.24 12.78
N HIS A 136 14.19 13.78 12.97
CA HIS A 136 15.13 13.27 13.98
C HIS A 136 15.96 14.40 14.58
N GLY A 137 16.49 14.20 15.78
CA GLY A 137 17.35 15.17 16.46
C GLY A 137 18.66 15.45 15.70
N PRO A 138 19.32 16.60 15.95
CA PRO A 138 20.60 16.94 15.32
C PRO A 138 21.76 16.03 15.72
N LYS A 139 21.62 15.28 16.83
CA LYS A 139 22.61 14.31 17.31
C LYS A 139 22.35 12.89 16.81
N PHE A 140 21.27 12.68 16.04
CA PHE A 140 20.92 11.37 15.51
C PHE A 140 21.81 11.02 14.32
N GLU A 141 22.93 10.36 14.60
CA GLU A 141 23.91 9.91 13.62
C GLU A 141 24.20 8.42 13.81
N PRO A 142 23.28 7.53 13.42
CA PRO A 142 23.49 6.10 13.57
C PRO A 142 24.67 5.61 12.71
N ILE A 143 25.64 4.95 13.33
CA ILE A 143 26.81 4.40 12.65
C ILE A 143 26.43 3.04 12.02
N ILE A 144 25.87 3.09 10.81
CA ILE A 144 25.47 1.90 10.06
C ILE A 144 26.25 1.83 8.74
N GLY A 145 27.15 0.86 8.61
CA GLY A 145 27.93 0.63 7.39
C GLY A 145 27.10 -0.01 6.28
N LEU A 146 27.14 0.55 5.07
CA LEU A 146 26.44 0.10 3.86
C LEU A 146 27.37 -0.59 2.83
N GLY A 147 28.59 -0.96 3.23
CA GLY A 147 29.63 -1.51 2.36
C GLY A 147 31.02 -1.01 2.78
N THR A 148 32.01 -1.07 1.88
CA THR A 148 33.41 -0.80 2.23
C THR A 148 33.69 0.65 2.62
N ASP A 149 32.90 1.64 2.16
CA ASP A 149 33.22 3.07 2.38
C ASP A 149 31.99 3.98 2.50
N LYS A 150 30.80 3.44 2.81
CA LYS A 150 29.56 4.23 2.91
C LYS A 150 28.88 4.00 4.24
N CYS A 151 28.53 5.08 4.93
CA CYS A 151 27.64 5.05 6.10
C CYS A 151 26.24 5.48 5.70
N TYR A 152 25.23 4.86 6.32
CA TYR A 152 23.85 5.33 6.24
C TYR A 152 23.76 6.74 6.80
N LYS A 153 22.97 7.59 6.13
CA LYS A 153 22.66 8.93 6.60
C LYS A 153 21.14 9.05 6.69
N PRO A 154 20.59 9.27 7.89
CA PRO A 154 19.16 9.48 8.03
C PRO A 154 18.73 10.77 7.31
N ARG A 155 17.45 10.83 6.97
CA ARG A 155 16.81 11.99 6.33
C ARG A 155 15.60 12.40 7.15
N LYS A 156 15.30 13.69 7.14
CA LYS A 156 14.17 14.29 7.88
C LYS A 156 12.97 14.41 6.94
N LEU A 157 11.97 13.54 7.10
CA LEU A 157 10.82 13.45 6.19
C LEU A 157 10.13 14.80 5.99
N TRP A 158 9.71 15.45 7.06
CA TRP A 158 8.90 16.66 6.96
C TRP A 158 9.68 17.86 6.42
N GLU A 159 11.00 17.89 6.62
CA GLU A 159 11.88 18.87 5.94
C GLU A 159 11.98 18.59 4.44
N ASP A 160 12.15 17.33 4.03
CA ASP A 160 12.20 16.93 2.63
C ASP A 160 10.86 17.18 1.92
N VAL A 161 9.73 16.94 2.59
CA VAL A 161 8.39 17.31 2.11
C VAL A 161 8.26 18.83 1.97
N PHE A 162 8.70 19.62 2.96
CA PHE A 162 8.66 21.08 2.88
C PHE A 162 9.45 21.61 1.70
N ARG A 163 10.71 21.14 1.52
CA ARG A 163 11.57 21.52 0.39
C ARG A 163 10.91 21.19 -0.95
N ALA A 164 10.36 19.98 -1.07
CA ALA A 164 9.71 19.53 -2.28
C ALA A 164 8.49 20.38 -2.65
N ILE A 165 7.60 20.66 -1.69
CA ILE A 165 6.43 21.52 -1.91
C ILE A 165 6.85 22.95 -2.27
N ASN A 166 7.79 23.52 -1.51
CA ASN A 166 8.28 24.88 -1.76
C ASN A 166 8.93 25.01 -3.14
N GLY A 167 9.67 23.98 -3.57
CA GLY A 167 10.35 23.90 -4.85
C GLY A 167 9.44 23.53 -6.05
N ALA A 168 8.21 23.05 -5.82
CA ALA A 168 7.29 22.63 -6.89
C ALA A 168 6.93 23.79 -7.85
N LYS A 169 6.74 23.48 -9.14
CA LYS A 169 6.47 24.49 -10.18
C LYS A 169 5.29 24.15 -11.09
N ILE A 170 4.85 22.89 -11.13
CA ILE A 170 3.81 22.42 -12.05
C ILE A 170 2.59 21.93 -11.27
N PHE A 171 2.77 20.98 -10.34
CA PHE A 171 1.66 20.40 -9.60
C PHE A 171 2.06 19.91 -8.21
N ILE A 172 1.10 19.87 -7.29
CA ILE A 172 1.20 19.23 -5.98
C ILE A 172 -0.11 18.49 -5.72
N TYR A 173 -0.07 17.15 -5.71
CA TYR A 173 -1.24 16.31 -5.48
C TYR A 173 -1.09 15.53 -4.18
N ILE A 174 -2.06 15.69 -3.27
CA ILE A 174 -2.03 15.13 -1.91
C ILE A 174 -3.26 14.26 -1.72
N ALA A 175 -3.07 12.99 -1.35
CA ALA A 175 -4.11 12.13 -0.80
C ALA A 175 -3.79 11.80 0.66
N GLY A 176 -4.78 11.91 1.54
CA GLY A 176 -4.64 11.60 2.95
C GLY A 176 -5.89 10.97 3.53
N TRP A 177 -5.71 10.22 4.61
CA TRP A 177 -6.81 9.79 5.46
C TRP A 177 -7.30 10.97 6.31
N SER A 178 -6.36 11.78 6.78
CA SER A 178 -6.63 13.05 7.45
C SER A 178 -5.62 14.09 6.98
N PHE A 179 -6.01 15.36 6.99
CA PHE A 179 -5.15 16.47 6.63
C PHE A 179 -5.52 17.67 7.49
N ASN A 180 -4.56 18.19 8.27
CA ASN A 180 -4.74 19.43 8.99
C ASN A 180 -3.90 20.54 8.33
N PRO A 181 -4.52 21.55 7.69
CA PRO A 181 -3.81 22.65 7.03
C PRO A 181 -2.93 23.47 7.99
N LYS A 182 -3.18 23.41 9.31
CA LYS A 182 -2.39 24.14 10.31
C LYS A 182 -1.14 23.38 10.77
N THR A 183 -0.93 22.16 10.27
CA THR A 183 0.27 21.38 10.61
C THR A 183 1.52 22.13 10.15
N VAL A 184 2.47 22.31 11.07
CA VAL A 184 3.79 22.88 10.78
C VAL A 184 4.78 21.74 10.53
N LEU A 185 5.39 21.72 9.34
CA LEU A 185 6.34 20.68 8.93
C LEU A 185 7.73 20.86 9.55
N VAL A 186 8.23 22.10 9.55
CA VAL A 186 9.57 22.44 10.04
C VAL A 186 9.43 23.15 11.37
N ARG A 187 9.77 22.43 12.45
CA ARG A 187 9.68 22.90 13.84
C ARG A 187 11.04 23.11 14.51
N ASP A 188 12.07 22.47 13.98
CA ASP A 188 13.43 22.53 14.52
C ASP A 188 14.08 23.90 14.18
N PRO A 189 14.47 24.72 15.17
CA PRO A 189 15.13 25.99 14.93
C PRO A 189 16.53 25.84 14.32
N GLN A 190 17.12 24.64 14.34
CA GLN A 190 18.41 24.32 13.71
C GLN A 190 18.29 23.89 12.25
N THR A 191 17.08 23.95 11.67
CA THR A 191 16.87 23.64 10.26
C THR A 191 17.74 24.51 9.34
N ASP A 192 18.24 23.93 8.26
CA ASP A 192 19.02 24.63 7.23
C ASP A 192 18.12 25.21 6.11
N ILE A 193 16.80 25.09 6.24
CA ILE A 193 15.83 25.63 5.28
C ILE A 193 15.51 27.09 5.63
N PRO A 194 15.88 28.08 4.81
CA PRO A 194 15.65 29.48 5.12
C PRO A 194 14.16 29.81 5.24
N ASN A 195 13.78 30.48 6.34
CA ASN A 195 12.42 30.96 6.61
C ASN A 195 11.34 29.85 6.61
N ALA A 196 11.70 28.59 6.90
CA ALA A 196 10.75 27.48 6.90
C ALA A 196 10.03 27.26 8.24
N GLN A 197 10.68 27.63 9.35
CA GLN A 197 10.17 27.36 10.70
C GLN A 197 8.79 27.99 10.91
N GLY A 198 7.87 27.22 11.47
CA GLY A 198 6.55 27.73 11.87
C GLY A 198 5.56 27.93 10.71
N ILE A 199 5.93 27.64 9.46
CA ILE A 199 5.01 27.74 8.33
C ILE A 199 3.99 26.59 8.38
N GLU A 200 2.72 26.95 8.54
CA GLU A 200 1.59 26.04 8.35
C GLU A 200 1.53 25.54 6.90
N ILE A 201 1.34 24.24 6.71
CA ILE A 201 1.32 23.62 5.38
C ILE A 201 0.23 24.20 4.46
N GLY A 202 -0.92 24.59 5.03
CA GLY A 202 -2.01 25.22 4.29
C GLY A 202 -1.60 26.55 3.67
N GLU A 203 -0.83 27.38 4.39
CA GLU A 203 -0.31 28.64 3.87
C GLU A 203 0.78 28.43 2.81
N LEU A 204 1.59 27.39 2.95
CA LEU A 204 2.54 27.00 1.92
C LEU A 204 1.80 26.60 0.62
N LEU A 205 0.78 25.75 0.72
CA LEU A 205 -0.01 25.30 -0.43
C LEU A 205 -0.77 26.44 -1.12
N LYS A 206 -1.34 27.38 -0.36
CA LYS A 206 -1.96 28.60 -0.91
C LYS A 206 -0.95 29.41 -1.72
N ARG A 207 0.24 29.68 -1.16
CA ARG A 207 1.32 30.39 -1.87
C ARG A 207 1.71 29.70 -3.17
N LYS A 208 1.90 28.38 -3.15
CA LYS A 208 2.21 27.62 -4.38
C LYS A 208 1.08 27.70 -5.41
N ALA A 209 -0.17 27.61 -4.98
CA ALA A 209 -1.31 27.76 -5.87
C ALA A 209 -1.39 29.19 -6.46
N ASP A 210 -1.02 30.21 -5.69
CA ASP A 210 -0.94 31.60 -6.17
C ASP A 210 0.17 31.85 -7.18
N GLU A 211 1.28 31.14 -7.07
CA GLU A 211 2.35 31.08 -8.08
C GLU A 211 1.96 30.33 -9.36
N GLY A 212 0.78 29.71 -9.40
CA GLY A 212 0.26 28.98 -10.57
C GLY A 212 0.49 27.47 -10.54
N VAL A 213 0.99 26.91 -9.44
CA VAL A 213 1.12 25.45 -9.26
C VAL A 213 -0.26 24.82 -9.10
N ALA A 214 -0.53 23.72 -9.81
CA ALA A 214 -1.80 23.00 -9.68
C ALA A 214 -1.84 22.20 -8.37
N VAL A 215 -2.44 22.77 -7.32
CA VAL A 215 -2.56 22.10 -6.01
C VAL A 215 -3.89 21.38 -5.88
N ARG A 216 -3.87 20.06 -5.68
CA ARG A 216 -5.05 19.19 -5.49
C ARG A 216 -4.91 18.39 -4.20
N VAL A 217 -5.90 18.50 -3.33
CA VAL A 217 -5.94 17.77 -2.06
C VAL A 217 -7.20 16.92 -2.03
N MET A 218 -7.03 15.62 -1.80
CA MET A 218 -8.11 14.64 -1.72
C MET A 218 -8.06 13.95 -0.35
N ILE A 219 -9.05 14.20 0.49
CA ILE A 219 -9.11 13.71 1.87
C ILE A 219 -10.24 12.69 1.96
N TRP A 220 -10.10 11.68 2.82
CA TRP A 220 -11.24 10.84 3.17
C TRP A 220 -12.37 11.69 3.78
N ASP A 221 -13.59 11.46 3.31
CA ASP A 221 -14.81 12.01 3.88
C ASP A 221 -15.23 11.13 5.07
N ASP A 222 -14.98 11.57 6.30
CA ASP A 222 -15.49 10.89 7.49
C ASP A 222 -16.99 11.19 7.60
N GLU A 223 -17.82 10.31 7.05
CA GLU A 223 -19.28 10.46 7.03
C GLU A 223 -19.91 10.54 8.44
N THR A 224 -19.14 10.30 9.52
CA THR A 224 -19.58 10.53 10.90
C THR A 224 -19.38 11.99 11.38
N SER A 225 -18.63 12.80 10.62
CA SER A 225 -18.38 14.24 10.80
C SER A 225 -19.56 15.10 10.37
N SER A 226 -20.76 14.88 10.92
CA SER A 226 -21.95 15.61 10.45
C SER A 226 -21.99 17.05 10.97
N HIS A 227 -22.10 18.06 10.10
CA HIS A 227 -22.20 19.50 10.44
C HIS A 227 -23.25 19.86 11.51
N TRP A 228 -24.28 19.03 11.69
CA TRP A 228 -25.42 19.28 12.59
C TRP A 228 -25.16 18.88 14.04
N ILE A 229 -24.18 18.00 14.27
CA ILE A 229 -23.79 17.53 15.59
C ILE A 229 -22.33 17.89 15.72
N LYS A 230 -21.97 18.77 16.67
CA LYS A 230 -20.58 19.10 17.02
C LYS A 230 -19.80 17.89 17.61
N ASN A 231 -20.02 16.69 17.09
CA ASN A 231 -19.09 15.61 17.28
C ASN A 231 -17.94 15.91 16.33
N GLN A 232 -16.76 16.23 16.88
CA GLN A 232 -15.53 15.82 16.21
C GLN A 232 -15.78 14.37 15.79
N GLY A 233 -15.68 14.05 14.48
CA GLY A 233 -16.02 12.73 13.94
C GLY A 233 -15.48 11.62 14.84
N VAL A 234 -16.10 10.44 14.85
CA VAL A 234 -15.71 9.35 15.76
C VAL A 234 -14.22 9.02 15.60
N MET A 235 -13.64 9.32 14.44
CA MET A 235 -12.24 9.13 14.10
C MET A 235 -11.36 10.40 14.18
N ARG A 236 -11.92 11.54 14.62
CA ARG A 236 -11.26 12.84 14.83
C ARG A 236 -10.42 13.32 13.64
N THR A 237 -10.95 13.20 12.43
CA THR A 237 -10.37 13.77 11.22
C THR A 237 -10.58 15.30 11.14
N HIS A 238 -9.77 15.98 10.35
CA HIS A 238 -9.86 17.43 10.07
C HIS A 238 -10.38 17.71 8.65
N ASP A 239 -11.12 16.77 8.07
CA ASP A 239 -11.60 16.75 6.70
C ASP A 239 -12.46 17.98 6.34
N GLU A 240 -13.56 18.24 7.07
CA GLU A 240 -14.41 19.40 6.80
C GLU A 240 -13.69 20.73 7.06
N GLN A 241 -12.84 20.77 8.09
CA GLN A 241 -12.05 21.97 8.40
C GLN A 241 -11.05 22.29 7.29
N ALA A 242 -10.42 21.26 6.71
CA ALA A 242 -9.52 21.41 5.57
C ALA A 242 -10.26 21.85 4.31
N LEU A 243 -11.46 21.30 4.05
CA LEU A 243 -12.29 21.72 2.93
C LEU A 243 -12.65 23.22 3.05
N ASP A 244 -13.13 23.64 4.22
CA ASP A 244 -13.48 25.03 4.48
C ASP A 244 -12.26 25.96 4.40
N TYR A 245 -11.09 25.52 4.88
CA TYR A 245 -9.84 26.29 4.83
C TYR A 245 -9.43 26.70 3.41
N PHE A 246 -9.69 25.84 2.41
CA PHE A 246 -9.31 26.07 1.02
C PHE A 246 -10.44 26.59 0.13
N LYS A 247 -11.67 26.71 0.65
CA LYS A 247 -12.90 27.01 -0.11
C LYS A 247 -12.81 28.26 -1.00
N GLN A 248 -12.08 29.29 -0.56
CA GLN A 248 -11.91 30.56 -1.28
C GLN A 248 -10.47 30.78 -1.74
N THR A 249 -9.79 29.71 -2.11
CA THR A 249 -8.39 29.73 -2.54
C THR A 249 -8.22 29.08 -3.91
N LYS A 250 -7.02 29.14 -4.50
CA LYS A 250 -6.67 28.39 -5.72
C LYS A 250 -6.35 26.91 -5.47
N VAL A 251 -6.26 26.48 -4.20
CA VAL A 251 -6.11 25.08 -3.82
C VAL A 251 -7.45 24.38 -4.01
N VAL A 252 -7.47 23.28 -4.76
CA VAL A 252 -8.70 22.49 -4.95
C VAL A 252 -8.69 21.31 -3.98
N CYS A 253 -9.42 21.48 -2.88
CA CYS A 253 -9.63 20.42 -1.87
C CYS A 253 -10.95 19.68 -2.13
N ARG A 254 -10.95 18.35 -1.98
CA ARG A 254 -12.13 17.49 -2.14
C ARG A 254 -12.18 16.43 -1.05
N LEU A 255 -13.38 16.22 -0.53
CA LEU A 255 -13.71 15.08 0.31
C LEU A 255 -14.11 13.89 -0.58
N CYS A 256 -13.64 12.70 -0.21
CA CYS A 256 -13.86 11.49 -0.96
C CYS A 256 -14.44 10.40 -0.06
N PRO A 257 -15.72 10.03 -0.25
CA PRO A 257 -16.34 8.98 0.55
C PRO A 257 -15.81 7.60 0.15
N ARG A 258 -15.93 6.65 1.08
CA ARG A 258 -15.58 5.25 0.88
C ARG A 258 -16.81 4.37 1.10
N LEU A 259 -17.73 4.48 0.14
CA LEU A 259 -19.02 3.84 0.19
C LEU A 259 -18.90 2.31 0.10
N HIS A 260 -19.55 1.62 1.03
CA HIS A 260 -19.76 0.17 0.96
C HIS A 260 -21.25 -0.16 1.06
N HIS A 261 -21.77 -0.90 0.08
CA HIS A 261 -23.20 -1.20 -0.05
C HIS A 261 -23.85 -1.80 1.21
N SER A 262 -23.13 -2.65 1.96
CA SER A 262 -23.66 -3.26 3.20
C SER A 262 -23.22 -2.54 4.48
N PHE A 263 -22.20 -1.68 4.40
CA PHE A 263 -21.58 -1.05 5.57
C PHE A 263 -21.06 0.36 5.22
N PRO A 264 -21.94 1.31 4.92
CA PRO A 264 -21.57 2.56 4.24
C PRO A 264 -20.44 3.34 4.90
N THR A 265 -20.36 3.30 6.24
CA THR A 265 -19.46 4.13 7.06
C THR A 265 -18.27 3.38 7.68
N LEU A 266 -18.07 2.08 7.40
CA LEU A 266 -17.02 1.29 8.09
C LEU A 266 -15.64 1.34 7.42
N PHE A 267 -15.56 1.77 6.16
CA PHE A 267 -14.31 1.78 5.41
C PHE A 267 -13.84 3.20 5.16
N ALA A 268 -12.54 3.38 5.03
CA ALA A 268 -11.91 4.67 4.79
C ALA A 268 -10.96 4.64 3.59
N HIS A 269 -10.71 5.81 2.99
CA HIS A 269 -9.53 5.97 2.14
C HIS A 269 -8.33 6.18 3.05
N HIS A 270 -7.45 5.19 3.12
CA HIS A 270 -6.33 5.21 4.07
C HIS A 270 -4.96 5.53 3.44
N GLN A 271 -4.93 5.87 2.15
CA GLN A 271 -3.70 6.24 1.43
C GLN A 271 -3.15 7.58 1.93
N LYS A 272 -1.85 7.64 2.23
CA LYS A 272 -1.11 8.89 2.48
C LYS A 272 -0.06 9.05 1.39
N THR A 273 -0.30 9.93 0.44
CA THR A 273 0.61 10.15 -0.69
C THR A 273 0.73 11.62 -1.05
N ILE A 274 1.93 12.06 -1.41
CA ILE A 274 2.20 13.43 -1.89
C ILE A 274 3.03 13.31 -3.17
N SER A 275 2.46 13.64 -4.32
CA SER A 275 3.14 13.62 -5.62
C SER A 275 3.32 15.04 -6.15
N MET A 276 4.50 15.36 -6.63
CA MET A 276 4.81 16.68 -7.20
C MET A 276 5.99 16.62 -8.17
N ASP A 277 6.19 17.69 -8.91
CA ASP A 277 7.43 17.92 -9.65
C ASP A 277 8.50 18.53 -8.75
N CYS A 278 9.73 18.01 -8.80
CA CYS A 278 10.82 18.46 -7.95
C CYS A 278 12.12 18.58 -8.75
N ASN A 279 12.91 19.62 -8.43
CA ASN A 279 14.32 19.67 -8.82
C ASN A 279 15.11 18.75 -7.89
N THR A 280 15.54 17.61 -8.39
CA THR A 280 16.14 16.57 -7.53
C THR A 280 17.58 16.81 -7.15
N ALA A 281 18.26 17.77 -7.79
CA ALA A 281 19.55 18.25 -7.31
C ALA A 281 19.41 18.90 -5.92
N GLU A 282 18.36 19.70 -5.72
CA GLU A 282 18.06 20.35 -4.44
C GLU A 282 17.61 19.36 -3.37
N LEU A 283 16.72 18.43 -3.70
CA LEU A 283 16.24 17.43 -2.71
C LEU A 283 17.36 16.50 -2.26
N TYR A 284 18.24 16.08 -3.18
CA TYR A 284 19.28 15.10 -2.89
C TYR A 284 20.62 15.71 -2.49
N ASN A 285 20.70 17.04 -2.36
CA ASN A 285 21.94 17.78 -2.10
C ASN A 285 23.07 17.37 -3.06
N ILE A 286 22.75 17.19 -4.35
CA ILE A 286 23.73 16.85 -5.39
C ILE A 286 24.25 18.15 -5.99
N ALA A 287 25.53 18.46 -5.78
CA ALA A 287 26.23 19.58 -6.40
C ALA A 287 27.14 19.07 -7.54
N GLY A 288 27.22 19.81 -8.66
CA GLY A 288 28.16 19.54 -9.77
C GLY A 288 27.52 19.04 -11.08
N GLU A 289 28.37 18.60 -12.02
CA GLU A 289 28.00 18.12 -13.38
C GLU A 289 27.09 16.87 -13.39
N ASP A 290 26.92 16.21 -12.23
CA ASP A 290 25.96 15.09 -12.02
C ASP A 290 24.52 15.56 -11.76
N SER A 291 24.29 16.87 -11.63
CA SER A 291 22.94 17.43 -11.53
C SER A 291 22.31 17.48 -12.92
N CYS A 292 21.25 16.70 -13.14
CA CYS A 292 20.57 16.73 -14.43
C CYS A 292 19.81 18.07 -14.65
N GLY A 293 19.61 18.90 -13.61
CA GLY A 293 18.82 20.14 -13.68
C GLY A 293 17.34 19.95 -14.03
N ASP A 294 16.98 18.76 -14.51
CA ASP A 294 15.67 18.38 -14.95
C ASP A 294 14.76 18.14 -13.75
N ARG A 295 13.57 18.72 -13.82
CA ARG A 295 12.50 18.43 -12.86
C ARG A 295 12.00 17.02 -13.12
N GLU A 296 11.82 16.23 -12.07
CA GLU A 296 11.19 14.92 -12.16
C GLU A 296 9.98 14.82 -11.23
N ILE A 297 9.15 13.81 -11.49
CA ILE A 297 8.08 13.44 -10.56
C ILE A 297 8.72 12.72 -9.37
N ILE A 298 8.38 13.18 -8.17
CA ILE A 298 8.65 12.47 -6.93
C ILE A 298 7.33 12.20 -6.21
N SER A 299 7.31 11.12 -5.43
CA SER A 299 6.14 10.73 -4.65
C SER A 299 6.53 10.27 -3.26
N PHE A 300 6.00 10.93 -2.24
CA PHE A 300 6.05 10.47 -0.85
C PHE A 300 4.87 9.54 -0.58
N LEU A 301 5.11 8.45 0.13
CA LEU A 301 4.10 7.49 0.58
C LEU A 301 4.55 6.71 1.82
N GLY A 302 3.61 6.40 2.73
CA GLY A 302 3.91 5.71 3.99
C GLY A 302 2.76 5.73 4.99
N GLY A 303 3.07 5.68 6.29
CA GLY A 303 2.08 5.69 7.38
C GLY A 303 1.70 7.09 7.89
N LEU A 304 2.57 8.09 7.70
CA LEU A 304 2.36 9.45 8.20
C LEU A 304 1.39 10.28 7.34
N ASP A 305 0.24 10.65 7.91
CA ASP A 305 -0.62 11.72 7.40
C ASP A 305 -0.05 13.10 7.74
N LEU A 306 -0.42 14.12 6.96
CA LEU A 306 -0.10 15.53 7.24
C LEU A 306 -1.12 16.13 8.21
N CYS A 307 -1.12 15.63 9.45
CA CYS A 307 -2.06 16.03 10.50
C CYS A 307 -1.44 15.97 11.90
N ASP A 308 -2.24 16.31 12.92
CA ASP A 308 -1.80 16.41 14.32
C ASP A 308 -1.25 15.10 14.88
N GLY A 309 -0.29 15.23 15.78
CA GLY A 309 0.34 14.14 16.52
C GLY A 309 1.41 13.36 15.76
N ARG A 310 1.54 13.56 14.44
CA ARG A 310 2.44 12.79 13.56
C ARG A 310 3.88 13.31 13.56
N TYR A 311 4.10 14.55 14.00
CA TYR A 311 5.47 15.02 14.21
C TYR A 311 6.03 14.32 15.43
N ASP A 312 7.13 13.60 15.24
CA ASP A 312 7.93 13.07 16.32
C ASP A 312 9.37 12.87 15.85
N THR A 313 10.23 12.56 16.81
CA THR A 313 11.64 12.20 16.59
C THR A 313 11.90 10.83 17.20
N GLU A 314 13.10 10.30 16.96
CA GLU A 314 13.58 9.03 17.53
C GLU A 314 13.56 8.98 19.07
N GLU A 315 13.50 10.14 19.72
CA GLU A 315 13.48 10.24 21.18
C GLU A 315 12.10 9.92 21.79
N HIS A 316 11.02 10.08 21.00
CA HIS A 316 9.64 9.79 21.40
C HIS A 316 9.27 10.32 22.80
N SER A 317 9.61 11.57 23.07
CA SER A 317 9.50 12.13 24.41
C SER A 317 8.04 12.17 24.90
N LEU A 318 7.80 11.60 26.08
CA LEU A 318 6.49 11.63 26.73
C LEU A 318 6.15 13.00 27.34
N PHE A 319 7.16 13.73 27.82
CA PHE A 319 6.98 14.93 28.66
C PHE A 319 7.88 16.12 28.29
N GLN A 320 9.10 15.88 27.80
CA GLN A 320 10.12 16.94 27.73
C GLN A 320 9.85 17.93 26.59
N THR A 321 9.16 17.48 25.54
CA THR A 321 8.83 18.31 24.37
C THR A 321 7.54 19.13 24.55
N LEU A 322 6.74 18.85 25.58
CA LEU A 322 5.41 19.44 25.80
C LEU A 322 5.43 20.97 25.93
N ASN A 323 6.52 21.53 26.47
CA ASN A 323 6.70 22.97 26.64
C ASN A 323 7.55 23.61 25.52
N SER A 324 7.98 22.82 24.53
CA SER A 324 8.78 23.31 23.39
C SER A 324 7.90 23.58 22.18
N GLU A 325 8.32 24.47 21.27
CA GLU A 325 7.60 24.77 20.03
C GLU A 325 7.29 23.51 19.20
N SER A 326 8.09 22.44 19.36
CA SER A 326 7.88 21.19 18.65
C SER A 326 6.55 20.48 18.98
N HIS A 327 6.00 20.62 20.20
CA HIS A 327 4.76 19.94 20.62
C HIS A 327 3.79 20.81 21.43
N ALA A 328 4.14 22.04 21.79
CA ALA A 328 3.28 22.93 22.58
C ALA A 328 1.95 23.27 21.88
N HIS A 329 1.89 23.14 20.56
CA HIS A 329 0.69 23.36 19.75
C HIS A 329 0.17 22.08 19.07
N ASP A 330 0.74 20.91 19.42
CA ASP A 330 0.46 19.62 18.80
C ASP A 330 0.43 18.48 19.85
N PHE A 331 -0.23 18.75 20.99
CA PHE A 331 -0.42 17.72 22.02
C PHE A 331 -1.43 16.68 21.53
N TYR A 332 -0.94 15.47 21.26
CA TYR A 332 -1.75 14.33 20.84
C TYR A 332 -1.77 13.26 21.93
N GLN A 333 -2.97 12.88 22.38
CA GLN A 333 -3.22 11.79 23.32
C GLN A 333 -4.70 11.43 23.25
N ILE A 334 -5.02 10.29 22.65
CA ILE A 334 -6.42 9.86 22.46
C ILE A 334 -6.84 8.74 23.40
N ASN A 335 -5.90 8.12 24.12
CA ASN A 335 -6.17 6.96 24.98
C ASN A 335 -6.75 7.35 26.35
N PHE A 336 -6.61 8.61 26.76
CA PHE A 336 -7.13 9.11 28.04
C PHE A 336 -8.23 10.16 27.85
N ALA A 337 -9.40 9.88 28.44
CA ALA A 337 -10.52 10.82 28.42
C ALA A 337 -10.14 12.16 29.07
N GLY A 338 -10.36 13.26 28.34
CA GLY A 338 -10.05 14.61 28.80
C GLY A 338 -8.56 14.93 28.88
N ALA A 339 -7.69 14.19 28.18
CA ALA A 339 -6.28 14.56 28.02
C ALA A 339 -6.16 15.93 27.35
N THR A 340 -5.37 16.82 27.95
CA THR A 340 -5.07 18.15 27.41
C THR A 340 -3.67 18.55 27.90
N LEU A 341 -2.96 19.36 27.12
CA LEU A 341 -1.66 19.89 27.51
C LEU A 341 -1.67 20.57 28.90
N ARG A 342 -2.76 21.26 29.25
CA ARG A 342 -2.94 21.92 30.56
C ARG A 342 -2.93 20.96 31.74
N ARG A 343 -3.33 19.70 31.52
CA ARG A 343 -3.32 18.63 32.53
C ARG A 343 -1.97 17.89 32.56
N GLY A 344 -1.02 18.28 31.71
CA GLY A 344 0.28 17.64 31.57
C GLY A 344 0.25 16.45 30.61
N GLY A 345 1.36 15.71 30.58
CA GLY A 345 1.52 14.50 29.78
C GLY A 345 0.98 13.23 30.47
N PRO A 346 1.32 12.05 29.90
CA PRO A 346 2.16 11.88 28.73
C PRO A 346 1.41 12.22 27.43
N ARG A 347 2.10 12.83 26.45
CA ARG A 347 1.63 12.72 25.06
C ARG A 347 1.72 11.26 24.62
N GLU A 348 1.04 10.94 23.53
CA GLU A 348 1.22 9.70 22.79
C GLU A 348 2.29 9.94 21.70
N PRO A 349 3.52 9.39 21.87
CA PRO A 349 4.52 9.47 20.82
C PRO A 349 4.07 8.72 19.57
N TRP A 350 4.62 9.11 18.43
CA TRP A 350 4.25 8.58 17.12
C TRP A 350 5.46 8.01 16.40
N HIS A 351 5.69 6.71 16.58
CA HIS A 351 6.65 5.94 15.78
C HIS A 351 6.01 5.52 14.46
N ASP A 352 6.65 5.85 13.33
CA ASP A 352 6.12 5.51 12.01
C ASP A 352 7.21 5.49 10.92
N ALA A 353 6.86 4.99 9.73
CA ALA A 353 7.76 4.91 8.59
C ALA A 353 7.15 5.53 7.33
N HIS A 354 8.02 6.11 6.50
CA HIS A 354 7.63 6.72 5.22
C HIS A 354 8.72 6.53 4.17
N ALA A 355 8.37 6.73 2.90
CA ALA A 355 9.32 6.68 1.80
C ALA A 355 9.10 7.83 0.81
N CYS A 356 10.17 8.28 0.17
CA CYS A 356 10.11 9.09 -1.05
C CYS A 356 10.67 8.27 -2.20
N VAL A 357 9.91 8.19 -3.29
CA VAL A 357 10.29 7.47 -4.50
C VAL A 357 10.46 8.45 -5.64
N SER A 358 11.51 8.27 -6.44
CA SER A 358 11.70 8.94 -7.73
C SER A 358 12.04 7.97 -8.85
N GLY A 359 11.90 8.43 -10.10
CA GLY A 359 11.89 7.57 -11.30
C GLY A 359 10.47 7.11 -11.68
N GLU A 360 10.37 6.10 -12.53
CA GLU A 360 9.07 5.67 -13.08
C GLU A 360 8.08 5.21 -12.00
N ALA A 361 8.55 4.67 -10.87
CA ALA A 361 7.66 4.26 -9.77
C ALA A 361 6.96 5.46 -9.11
N ALA A 362 7.53 6.67 -9.17
CA ALA A 362 6.86 7.86 -8.68
C ALA A 362 5.64 8.22 -9.54
N ARG A 363 5.74 7.98 -10.86
CA ARG A 363 4.62 8.12 -11.80
C ARG A 363 3.50 7.14 -11.49
N ASP A 364 3.82 5.89 -11.13
CA ASP A 364 2.81 4.90 -10.75
C ASP A 364 1.98 5.35 -9.52
N VAL A 365 2.62 6.00 -8.52
CA VAL A 365 1.91 6.60 -7.37
C VAL A 365 1.00 7.76 -7.81
N LEU A 366 1.50 8.63 -8.70
CA LEU A 366 0.72 9.73 -9.27
C LEU A 366 -0.48 9.20 -10.08
N ASP A 367 -0.28 8.17 -10.90
CA ASP A 367 -1.35 7.56 -11.71
C ASP A 367 -2.45 6.97 -10.80
N ASN A 368 -2.08 6.40 -9.64
CA ASN A 368 -3.08 5.99 -8.64
C ASN A 368 -3.92 7.18 -8.13
N PHE A 369 -3.28 8.34 -7.87
CA PHE A 369 -4.01 9.57 -7.50
C PHE A 369 -4.94 10.03 -8.61
N GLU A 370 -4.44 10.13 -9.86
CA GLU A 370 -5.23 10.58 -11.01
C GLU A 370 -6.42 9.65 -11.28
N GLN A 371 -6.23 8.32 -11.18
CA GLN A 371 -7.31 7.34 -11.33
C GLN A 371 -8.43 7.53 -10.30
N ARG A 372 -8.08 7.80 -9.04
CA ARG A 372 -9.06 8.10 -7.99
C ARG A 372 -9.76 9.43 -8.23
N TRP A 373 -8.98 10.47 -8.56
CA TRP A 373 -9.52 11.79 -8.84
C TRP A 373 -10.52 11.77 -9.99
N MET A 374 -10.22 11.06 -11.09
CA MET A 374 -11.15 10.92 -12.22
C MET A 374 -12.44 10.19 -11.86
N LYS A 375 -12.41 9.30 -10.86
CA LYS A 375 -13.58 8.54 -10.42
C LYS A 375 -14.44 9.31 -9.42
N GLN A 376 -13.81 9.98 -8.47
CA GLN A 376 -14.48 10.51 -7.28
C GLN A 376 -14.54 12.05 -7.24
N CYS A 377 -13.76 12.72 -8.10
CA CYS A 377 -13.70 14.17 -8.21
C CYS A 377 -13.99 14.62 -9.66
N ASN A 378 -13.83 15.91 -9.93
CA ASN A 378 -13.97 16.46 -11.27
C ASN A 378 -12.63 16.40 -12.03
N SER A 379 -12.56 15.59 -13.08
CA SER A 379 -11.37 15.39 -13.91
C SER A 379 -10.85 16.67 -14.56
N SER A 380 -11.69 17.69 -14.77
CA SER A 380 -11.27 18.97 -15.37
C SER A 380 -10.25 19.76 -14.53
N HIS A 381 -10.11 19.41 -13.25
CA HIS A 381 -9.12 20.03 -12.38
C HIS A 381 -7.72 19.41 -12.52
N LEU A 382 -7.56 18.25 -13.14
CA LEU A 382 -6.23 17.68 -13.40
C LEU A 382 -5.52 18.48 -14.50
N VAL A 383 -4.21 18.66 -14.36
CA VAL A 383 -3.37 19.28 -15.38
C VAL A 383 -2.54 18.24 -16.14
N PRO A 384 -2.26 18.43 -17.45
CA PRO A 384 -1.36 17.55 -18.18
C PRO A 384 0.07 17.63 -17.62
N ILE A 385 0.58 16.53 -17.07
CA ILE A 385 1.94 16.45 -16.53
C ILE A 385 2.86 15.82 -17.58
N LYS A 386 3.58 16.67 -18.33
CA LYS A 386 4.54 16.28 -19.38
C LYS A 386 5.98 16.35 -18.86
N ILE A 387 6.26 15.57 -17.83
CA ILE A 387 7.61 15.47 -17.25
C ILE A 387 8.19 14.14 -17.69
N GLY A 388 9.28 14.20 -18.47
CA GLY A 388 10.00 13.01 -18.94
C GLY A 388 10.73 12.31 -17.79
N THR A 389 11.07 11.05 -17.99
CA THR A 389 11.98 10.35 -17.09
C THR A 389 13.42 10.80 -17.37
N CYS A 390 14.20 11.01 -16.32
CA CYS A 390 15.60 11.38 -16.45
C CYS A 390 16.37 10.28 -17.23
N ASN A 391 17.23 10.67 -18.16
CA ASN A 391 17.95 9.73 -19.02
C ASN A 391 18.82 8.77 -18.18
N LYS A 392 18.71 7.46 -18.45
CA LYS A 392 19.38 6.38 -17.71
C LYS A 392 20.90 6.56 -17.65
N ASP A 393 21.48 7.12 -18.71
CA ASP A 393 22.93 7.30 -18.86
C ASP A 393 23.48 8.46 -18.00
N ARG A 394 22.63 9.38 -17.51
CA ARG A 394 23.05 10.54 -16.70
C ARG A 394 22.94 10.32 -15.18
N CYS A 395 22.33 9.21 -14.74
CA CYS A 395 22.06 8.94 -13.32
C CYS A 395 22.93 7.81 -12.72
N HIS A 396 24.03 7.43 -13.40
CA HIS A 396 24.86 6.30 -13.01
C HIS A 396 25.35 6.43 -11.55
N GLY A 397 24.94 5.46 -10.71
CA GLY A 397 25.34 5.37 -9.30
C GLY A 397 24.36 5.97 -8.28
N ILE A 398 23.38 6.77 -8.72
CA ILE A 398 22.41 7.45 -7.83
C ILE A 398 21.06 6.71 -7.75
N ARG A 399 20.68 6.02 -8.84
CA ARG A 399 19.43 5.25 -8.94
C ARG A 399 19.72 3.76 -9.14
N ASN A 400 19.61 2.99 -8.06
CA ASN A 400 19.91 1.56 -8.05
C ASN A 400 18.78 0.70 -7.47
N TRP A 401 17.58 1.28 -7.31
CA TRP A 401 16.42 0.55 -6.78
C TRP A 401 15.54 0.03 -7.91
N ASN A 402 15.08 -1.21 -7.74
CA ASN A 402 13.91 -1.72 -8.41
C ASN A 402 12.71 -1.54 -7.47
N VAL A 403 11.65 -0.89 -7.94
CA VAL A 403 10.48 -0.54 -7.12
C VAL A 403 9.23 -0.99 -7.85
N GLN A 404 8.28 -1.59 -7.12
CA GLN A 404 6.96 -1.91 -7.64
C GLN A 404 5.91 -1.32 -6.69
N VAL A 405 4.94 -0.59 -7.24
CA VAL A 405 3.85 0.01 -6.48
C VAL A 405 2.69 -0.98 -6.37
N PHE A 406 2.20 -1.19 -5.15
CA PHE A 406 1.07 -2.06 -4.85
C PHE A 406 -0.07 -1.27 -4.20
N ARG A 407 -1.29 -1.78 -4.31
CA ARG A 407 -2.49 -1.15 -3.72
C ARG A 407 -3.55 -2.14 -3.28
N SER A 408 -4.43 -1.65 -2.41
CA SER A 408 -5.73 -2.25 -2.09
C SER A 408 -6.81 -1.26 -2.50
N ILE A 409 -7.50 -1.54 -3.60
CA ILE A 409 -8.48 -0.60 -4.19
C ILE A 409 -9.52 -1.36 -5.01
N ASP A 410 -10.68 -0.76 -5.24
CA ASP A 410 -11.75 -1.38 -6.02
C ASP A 410 -12.48 -0.40 -6.95
N HIS A 411 -13.44 -0.95 -7.69
CA HIS A 411 -14.28 -0.22 -8.65
C HIS A 411 -15.09 0.97 -8.07
N VAL A 412 -15.24 1.07 -6.74
CA VAL A 412 -15.89 2.24 -6.11
C VAL A 412 -14.93 3.43 -6.15
N SER A 413 -13.63 3.18 -6.09
CA SER A 413 -12.60 4.22 -5.99
C SER A 413 -11.84 4.48 -7.29
N VAL A 414 -11.85 3.56 -8.26
CA VAL A 414 -11.24 3.76 -9.60
C VAL A 414 -12.16 3.27 -10.72
N GLN A 415 -12.01 3.83 -11.93
CA GLN A 415 -12.87 3.49 -13.07
C GLN A 415 -12.53 2.14 -13.73
N ALA A 416 -11.25 1.79 -13.83
CA ALA A 416 -10.80 0.58 -14.53
C ALA A 416 -9.69 -0.13 -13.75
N LEU A 417 -9.83 -1.45 -13.62
CA LEU A 417 -8.80 -2.35 -13.12
C LEU A 417 -8.23 -3.18 -14.29
N PRO A 418 -6.96 -3.63 -14.22
CA PRO A 418 -6.27 -4.32 -15.32
C PRO A 418 -6.99 -5.58 -15.77
N ASP A 419 -7.62 -6.28 -14.81
CA ASP A 419 -8.42 -7.46 -15.06
C ASP A 419 -9.90 -7.14 -14.88
N ARG A 420 -10.65 -7.12 -15.99
CA ARG A 420 -12.11 -6.89 -15.98
C ARG A 420 -12.89 -7.97 -15.21
N SER A 421 -12.25 -9.06 -14.82
CA SER A 421 -12.86 -10.12 -14.00
C SER A 421 -12.83 -9.84 -12.50
N HIS A 422 -11.94 -8.94 -12.04
CA HIS A 422 -11.79 -8.61 -10.63
C HIS A 422 -12.40 -7.24 -10.30
N THR A 423 -13.29 -7.21 -9.30
CA THR A 423 -13.90 -5.97 -8.80
C THR A 423 -12.99 -5.17 -7.88
N ALA A 424 -11.88 -5.77 -7.42
CA ALA A 424 -10.90 -5.22 -6.49
C ALA A 424 -9.49 -5.73 -6.80
N GLU A 425 -8.50 -4.86 -6.60
CA GLU A 425 -7.08 -5.19 -6.55
C GLU A 425 -6.62 -5.35 -5.09
N GLN A 426 -5.86 -6.42 -4.84
CA GLN A 426 -5.31 -6.76 -3.52
C GLN A 426 -3.79 -6.96 -3.58
N SER A 427 -3.11 -6.24 -4.47
CA SER A 427 -1.69 -6.46 -4.78
C SER A 427 -0.77 -6.21 -3.58
N ILE A 428 -1.19 -5.42 -2.57
CA ILE A 428 -0.48 -5.33 -1.27
C ILE A 428 -0.44 -6.69 -0.58
N HIS A 429 -1.59 -7.37 -0.46
CA HIS A 429 -1.67 -8.69 0.17
C HIS A 429 -0.79 -9.70 -0.59
N ASP A 430 -0.90 -9.74 -1.91
CA ASP A 430 -0.11 -10.65 -2.75
C ASP A 430 1.40 -10.38 -2.62
N ALA A 431 1.81 -9.11 -2.54
CA ALA A 431 3.21 -8.72 -2.32
C ALA A 431 3.72 -9.17 -0.95
N TYR A 432 2.93 -9.01 0.12
CA TYR A 432 3.27 -9.50 1.45
C TYR A 432 3.47 -11.02 1.46
N VAL A 433 2.52 -11.77 0.91
CA VAL A 433 2.62 -13.24 0.81
C VAL A 433 3.88 -13.63 0.04
N ALA A 434 4.10 -13.03 -1.14
CA ALA A 434 5.28 -13.32 -1.95
C ALA A 434 6.60 -12.97 -1.22
N ALA A 435 6.65 -11.90 -0.44
CA ALA A 435 7.81 -11.49 0.35
C ALA A 435 8.09 -12.46 1.51
N ILE A 436 7.05 -12.95 2.19
CA ILE A 436 7.18 -13.95 3.27
C ILE A 436 7.71 -15.27 2.72
N ARG A 437 7.12 -15.77 1.62
CA ARG A 437 7.50 -17.06 1.01
C ARG A 437 8.96 -17.09 0.55
N ARG A 438 9.44 -15.99 -0.05
CA ARG A 438 10.83 -15.86 -0.51
C ARG A 438 11.85 -15.64 0.61
N ALA A 439 11.41 -15.24 1.82
CA ALA A 439 12.32 -14.92 2.91
C ALA A 439 13.28 -16.10 3.20
N GLU A 440 14.58 -15.82 3.30
CA GLU A 440 15.60 -16.86 3.54
C GLU A 440 16.11 -16.82 4.98
N ARG A 441 16.13 -15.64 5.62
CA ARG A 441 16.83 -15.41 6.89
C ARG A 441 15.90 -15.01 8.02
N PHE A 442 15.35 -13.79 7.95
CA PHE A 442 14.43 -13.27 8.95
C PHE A 442 13.40 -12.35 8.29
N ILE A 443 12.31 -12.10 9.01
CA ILE A 443 11.28 -11.14 8.64
C ILE A 443 11.16 -10.18 9.82
N TYR A 444 11.19 -8.88 9.54
CA TYR A 444 10.92 -7.82 10.51
C TYR A 444 9.63 -7.10 10.12
N ILE A 445 8.72 -6.90 11.08
CA ILE A 445 7.42 -6.28 10.85
C ILE A 445 7.17 -5.23 11.92
N GLU A 446 6.98 -4.00 11.48
CA GLU A 446 6.31 -2.95 12.24
C GLU A 446 4.96 -2.71 11.57
N ASN A 447 3.88 -2.83 12.34
CA ASN A 447 2.53 -2.60 11.83
C ASN A 447 1.60 -2.23 12.98
N GLN A 448 0.67 -1.30 12.73
CA GLN A 448 -0.37 -0.92 13.70
C GLN A 448 -1.28 -2.11 14.05
N TYR A 449 -1.49 -3.03 13.11
CA TYR A 449 -2.34 -4.21 13.29
C TYR A 449 -1.61 -5.50 12.91
N PHE A 450 -1.87 -6.55 13.67
CA PHE A 450 -1.41 -7.90 13.36
C PHE A 450 -2.52 -8.93 13.58
N ILE A 451 -3.40 -9.05 12.58
CA ILE A 451 -4.58 -9.93 12.62
C ILE A 451 -4.85 -10.52 11.23
N GLY A 452 -5.22 -11.80 11.18
CA GLY A 452 -5.43 -12.52 9.92
C GLY A 452 -5.57 -14.01 10.11
N GLY A 453 -5.91 -14.71 9.02
CA GLY A 453 -5.96 -16.17 9.02
C GLY A 453 -7.12 -16.78 9.78
N CYS A 454 -8.27 -16.11 9.89
CA CYS A 454 -9.36 -16.57 10.77
C CYS A 454 -9.84 -17.99 10.48
N HIS A 455 -9.70 -18.46 9.24
CA HIS A 455 -10.02 -19.82 8.83
C HIS A 455 -9.18 -20.91 9.52
N LEU A 456 -8.11 -20.56 10.22
CA LEU A 456 -7.29 -21.47 11.03
C LEU A 456 -7.36 -21.18 12.53
N TRP A 457 -8.22 -20.25 12.99
CA TRP A 457 -8.42 -20.03 14.42
C TRP A 457 -9.19 -21.20 15.05
N GLU A 458 -9.00 -21.45 16.35
CA GLU A 458 -9.74 -22.50 17.07
C GLU A 458 -11.24 -22.19 17.16
N GLN A 459 -11.58 -20.90 17.30
CA GLN A 459 -12.95 -20.38 17.36
C GLN A 459 -13.11 -19.23 16.35
N ASP A 460 -14.35 -18.84 16.06
CA ASP A 460 -14.68 -17.70 15.21
C ASP A 460 -14.10 -17.73 13.77
N GLN A 461 -14.00 -18.93 13.19
CA GLN A 461 -13.49 -19.15 11.83
C GLN A 461 -14.30 -18.42 10.73
N HIS A 462 -15.50 -17.94 11.08
CA HIS A 462 -16.40 -17.20 10.20
C HIS A 462 -16.20 -15.67 10.23
N SER A 463 -15.21 -15.16 10.98
CA SER A 463 -14.96 -13.71 11.18
C SER A 463 -14.54 -12.93 9.92
N THR A 464 -14.49 -13.56 8.74
CA THR A 464 -14.13 -12.97 7.44
C THR A 464 -12.74 -12.31 7.33
N CYS A 465 -11.91 -12.36 8.37
CA CYS A 465 -10.52 -11.93 8.38
C CYS A 465 -9.60 -12.95 7.68
N THR A 466 -9.76 -13.08 6.37
CA THR A 466 -9.16 -14.17 5.57
C THR A 466 -7.79 -13.86 4.99
N ASN A 467 -7.18 -12.71 5.32
CA ASN A 467 -5.82 -12.40 4.85
C ASN A 467 -4.83 -13.47 5.34
N LEU A 468 -3.81 -13.75 4.54
CA LEU A 468 -2.91 -14.89 4.78
C LEU A 468 -1.66 -14.55 5.58
N ILE A 469 -1.44 -13.29 5.96
CA ILE A 469 -0.13 -12.81 6.43
C ILE A 469 0.33 -13.57 7.68
N PRO A 470 -0.45 -13.66 8.78
CA PRO A 470 -0.02 -14.40 9.97
C PRO A 470 0.22 -15.89 9.69
N VAL A 471 -0.60 -16.49 8.82
CA VAL A 471 -0.51 -17.91 8.47
C VAL A 471 0.73 -18.21 7.64
N GLU A 472 1.03 -17.38 6.65
CA GLU A 472 2.24 -17.53 5.82
C GLU A 472 3.51 -17.36 6.68
N ILE A 473 3.51 -16.45 7.66
CA ILE A 473 4.62 -16.31 8.60
C ILE A 473 4.79 -17.58 9.44
N ALA A 474 3.70 -18.07 10.06
CA ALA A 474 3.75 -19.28 10.88
C ALA A 474 4.22 -20.51 10.08
N LEU A 475 3.71 -20.67 8.86
CA LEU A 475 4.11 -21.74 7.96
C LEU A 475 5.56 -21.60 7.49
N LYS A 476 6.04 -20.37 7.29
CA LYS A 476 7.43 -20.10 6.91
C LYS A 476 8.42 -20.42 8.04
N ILE A 477 8.02 -20.20 9.28
CA ILE A 477 8.81 -20.58 10.47
C ILE A 477 8.84 -22.11 10.62
N ALA A 478 7.73 -22.79 10.31
CA ALA A 478 7.62 -24.24 10.45
C ALA A 478 8.30 -25.04 9.32
N SER A 479 8.55 -24.43 8.16
CA SER A 479 9.19 -25.04 6.99
C SER A 479 10.71 -25.03 7.09
#